data_AF-A0ABD6EFP2-F1
#
_entry.id   AF-A0ABD6EFP2-F1
#
_cell.length_a   1.000
_cell.length_b   1.000
_cell.length_c   1.000
_cell.angle_alpha   90.00
_cell.angle_beta   90.00
_cell.angle_gamma   90.00
#
_symmetry.space_group_name_H-M   'P 1'
#
loop_
_entity.id
_entity.type
_entity.pdbx_description
1 polymer ?
#
loop_
_entity_poly.entity_id
_entity_poly.type
_entity_poly.pdbx_seq_one_letter_code
_entity_poly.pdbx_strand_id
1 'polypeptide(L)'
;MFAPIFVLFLISSSVLKLARSHRLQLSECGESFACWSFPPDCTQENCDGIVQWRREGDILKLRWQTNDFGENGKGRYVAVGLSTDELMGSDTIFDCEIYDDRQGVVGVSVNDRTSNSRLPEASAKLLSGSEIRKEDGLLTCKTNIMLDKIASLRASERNQILNIGNRRLHMLFAKGFMDEKSNEKLIHSMKSGKLFPWSTLEKIRICDSCTDSRVIVREMEQYT
;
A
#
# COMPACT_ATOMS: atom_id res chain seq x y z
N MET A 1 32.44 33.78 -59.47
CA MET A 1 33.07 33.17 -58.27
C MET A 1 31.99 33.13 -57.20
N PHE A 2 31.24 32.03 -57.08
CA PHE A 2 30.09 31.91 -56.17
C PHE A 2 30.48 30.96 -55.03
N ALA A 3 30.40 31.44 -53.79
CA ALA A 3 30.66 30.66 -52.59
C ALA A 3 29.41 29.82 -52.21
N PRO A 4 29.57 28.57 -51.72
CA PRO A 4 28.43 27.77 -51.31
C PRO A 4 27.97 28.18 -49.90
N ILE A 5 26.66 28.37 -49.75
CA ILE A 5 26.01 28.57 -48.45
C ILE A 5 25.84 27.19 -47.81
N PHE A 6 26.57 26.93 -46.72
CA PHE A 6 26.33 25.78 -45.85
C PHE A 6 25.16 26.07 -44.92
N VAL A 7 24.01 25.43 -45.17
CA VAL A 7 22.88 25.41 -44.25
C VAL A 7 23.17 24.36 -43.17
N LEU A 8 23.51 24.80 -41.96
CA LEU A 8 23.56 23.92 -40.79
C LEU A 8 22.12 23.60 -40.35
N PHE A 9 21.72 22.34 -40.50
CA PHE A 9 20.52 21.81 -39.84
C PHE A 9 20.84 21.56 -38.36
N LEU A 10 20.27 22.39 -37.48
CA LEU A 10 20.22 22.11 -36.05
C LEU A 10 19.22 20.97 -35.81
N ILE A 11 19.73 19.75 -35.62
CA ILE A 11 18.91 18.62 -35.18
C ILE A 11 18.63 18.85 -33.68
N SER A 12 17.44 19.38 -33.38
CA SER A 12 16.93 19.46 -32.01
C SER A 12 16.81 18.04 -31.46
N SER A 13 17.68 17.67 -30.52
CA SER A 13 17.61 16.42 -29.76
C SER A 13 16.43 16.49 -28.80
N SER A 14 15.23 16.26 -29.33
CA SER A 14 14.07 15.92 -28.51
C SER A 14 14.33 14.55 -27.91
N VAL A 15 14.91 14.53 -26.71
CA VAL A 15 14.97 13.32 -25.88
C VAL A 15 13.52 12.92 -25.64
N LEU A 16 13.03 11.91 -26.38
CA LEU A 16 11.81 11.22 -26.02
C LEU A 16 12.04 10.65 -24.61
N LYS A 17 11.49 11.32 -23.60
CA LYS A 17 11.27 10.69 -22.31
C LYS A 17 10.37 9.50 -22.61
N LEU A 18 10.91 8.28 -22.56
CA LEU A 18 10.09 7.08 -22.52
C LEU A 18 9.10 7.31 -21.38
N ALA A 19 7.81 7.44 -21.70
CA ALA A 19 6.77 7.43 -20.69
C ALA A 19 6.88 6.08 -20.00
N ARG A 20 7.42 6.08 -18.77
CA ARG A 20 7.39 4.89 -17.93
C ARG A 20 5.91 4.63 -17.71
N SER A 21 5.37 3.55 -18.27
CA SER A 21 3.99 3.17 -17.95
C SER A 21 3.96 2.86 -16.45
N HIS A 22 3.32 3.73 -15.66
CA HIS A 22 3.19 3.58 -14.21
C HIS A 22 2.12 2.51 -13.92
N ARG A 23 2.49 1.25 -14.16
CA ARG A 23 1.68 0.07 -13.85
C ARG A 23 1.99 -0.45 -12.46
N LEU A 24 1.15 -1.35 -11.97
CA LEU A 24 1.42 -2.09 -10.75
C LEU A 24 2.78 -2.78 -10.84
N GLN A 25 3.62 -2.56 -9.82
CA GLN A 25 5.05 -2.90 -9.89
C GLN A 25 5.32 -4.34 -9.45
N LEU A 26 5.02 -5.30 -10.33
CA LEU A 26 5.18 -6.74 -10.06
C LEU A 26 6.64 -7.24 -10.21
N SER A 27 7.53 -6.49 -10.86
CA SER A 27 8.87 -6.99 -11.25
C SER A 27 9.82 -7.27 -10.08
N GLU A 28 9.56 -6.74 -8.89
CA GLU A 28 10.39 -6.95 -7.70
C GLU A 28 9.93 -8.15 -6.85
N CYS A 29 8.79 -8.76 -7.20
CA CYS A 29 8.18 -9.87 -6.48
C CYS A 29 8.95 -11.17 -6.67
N GLY A 30 9.21 -11.88 -5.57
CA GLY A 30 10.03 -13.09 -5.59
C GLY A 30 11.54 -12.82 -5.60
N GLU A 31 11.95 -11.58 -5.93
CA GLU A 31 13.36 -11.20 -6.10
C GLU A 31 13.85 -10.35 -4.93
N SER A 32 13.20 -9.20 -4.71
CA SER A 32 13.59 -8.22 -3.70
C SER A 32 12.51 -7.99 -2.65
N PHE A 33 11.27 -8.35 -2.96
CA PHE A 33 10.11 -8.21 -2.08
C PHE A 33 9.29 -9.51 -2.10
N ALA A 34 8.71 -9.84 -0.95
CA ALA A 34 7.54 -10.70 -0.91
C ALA A 34 6.32 -9.90 -1.40
N CYS A 35 5.36 -10.58 -2.00
CA CYS A 35 4.23 -9.94 -2.67
C CYS A 35 2.93 -10.69 -2.50
N TRP A 36 1.85 -9.91 -2.56
CA TRP A 36 0.48 -10.38 -2.69
C TRP A 36 -0.24 -9.48 -3.69
N SER A 37 -0.57 -10.01 -4.87
CA SER A 37 -1.35 -9.34 -5.90
C SER A 37 -2.69 -10.02 -6.07
N PHE A 38 -3.76 -9.24 -6.22
CA PHE A 38 -5.14 -9.75 -6.29
C PHE A 38 -5.91 -9.08 -7.44
N PRO A 39 -6.85 -9.78 -8.10
CA PRO A 39 -7.27 -11.18 -7.87
C PRO A 39 -6.18 -12.22 -8.21
N PRO A 40 -6.37 -13.53 -7.89
CA PRO A 40 -5.42 -14.58 -8.28
C PRO A 40 -5.02 -14.51 -9.75
N ASP A 41 -3.73 -14.75 -10.03
CA ASP A 41 -3.12 -14.77 -11.36
C ASP A 41 -3.33 -13.50 -12.20
N CYS A 42 -3.62 -12.37 -11.55
CA CYS A 42 -3.66 -11.09 -12.21
C CYS A 42 -2.25 -10.65 -12.67
N THR A 43 -2.25 -9.78 -13.67
CA THR A 43 -1.10 -9.12 -14.27
C THR A 43 -1.13 -7.63 -13.94
N GLN A 44 -0.06 -6.91 -14.30
CA GLN A 44 0.07 -5.48 -14.06
C GLN A 44 -1.11 -4.63 -14.58
N GLU A 45 -1.87 -5.13 -15.57
CA GLU A 45 -2.98 -4.41 -16.22
C GLU A 45 -4.36 -4.71 -15.62
N ASN A 46 -4.54 -5.88 -14.98
CA ASN A 46 -5.86 -6.34 -14.53
C ASN A 46 -5.93 -6.68 -13.03
N CYS A 47 -4.85 -6.48 -12.27
CA CYS A 47 -4.89 -6.57 -10.82
C CYS A 47 -5.74 -5.42 -10.22
N ASP A 48 -6.53 -5.76 -9.21
CA ASP A 48 -7.20 -4.80 -8.34
C ASP A 48 -6.20 -4.08 -7.43
N GLY A 49 -5.12 -4.75 -7.05
CA GLY A 49 -4.04 -4.17 -6.27
C GLY A 49 -2.89 -5.12 -6.03
N ILE A 50 -1.87 -4.60 -5.37
CA ILE A 50 -0.69 -5.34 -4.91
C ILE A 50 -0.21 -4.79 -3.59
N VAL A 51 0.21 -5.68 -2.69
CA VAL A 51 1.00 -5.36 -1.50
C VAL A 51 2.36 -6.02 -1.63
N GLN A 52 3.41 -5.28 -1.31
CA GLN A 52 4.79 -5.72 -1.36
C GLN A 52 5.46 -5.39 -0.04
N TRP A 53 6.18 -6.35 0.54
CA TRP A 53 6.88 -6.14 1.79
C TRP A 53 8.27 -6.77 1.79
N ARG A 54 9.14 -6.17 2.59
CA ARG A 54 10.49 -6.67 2.86
C ARG A 54 10.90 -6.26 4.25
N ARG A 55 11.39 -7.22 5.04
CA ARG A 55 12.00 -6.92 6.33
C ARG A 55 13.51 -6.82 6.17
N GLU A 56 14.10 -5.82 6.82
CA GLU A 56 15.55 -5.60 6.93
C GLU A 56 15.84 -5.24 8.39
N GLY A 57 16.27 -6.23 9.18
CA GLY A 57 16.40 -6.10 10.63
C GLY A 57 15.10 -5.64 11.31
N ASP A 58 15.13 -4.45 11.89
CA ASP A 58 14.01 -3.81 12.58
C ASP A 58 13.18 -2.88 11.69
N ILE A 59 13.43 -2.86 10.38
CA ILE A 59 12.66 -2.07 9.43
C ILE A 59 11.81 -3.00 8.57
N LEU A 60 10.51 -2.76 8.54
CA LEU A 60 9.61 -3.36 7.56
C LEU A 60 9.28 -2.32 6.48
N LYS A 61 9.79 -2.55 5.27
CA LYS A 61 9.43 -1.76 4.09
C LYS A 61 8.10 -2.28 3.56
N LEU A 62 7.10 -1.41 3.47
CA LEU A 62 5.77 -1.73 2.98
C LEU A 62 5.42 -0.83 1.80
N ARG A 63 4.91 -1.44 0.72
CA ARG A 63 4.38 -0.74 -0.45
C ARG A 63 3.05 -1.38 -0.82
N TRP A 64 2.04 -0.57 -1.10
CA TRP A 64 0.79 -1.05 -1.66
C TRP A 64 0.28 -0.12 -2.75
N GLN A 65 -0.32 -0.72 -3.77
CA GLN A 65 -0.77 -0.01 -4.97
C GLN A 65 -2.13 -0.52 -5.41
N THR A 66 -2.92 0.35 -6.01
CA THR A 66 -4.20 0.02 -6.64
C THR A 66 -4.50 0.98 -7.77
N ASN A 67 -5.32 0.55 -8.72
CA ASN A 67 -5.92 1.48 -9.68
C ASN A 67 -6.73 2.53 -8.92
N ASP A 68 -6.56 3.79 -9.30
CA ASP A 68 -7.36 4.88 -8.79
C ASP A 68 -8.84 4.65 -9.13
N PHE A 69 -9.67 4.80 -8.12
CA PHE A 69 -11.10 4.48 -8.15
C PHE A 69 -11.97 5.69 -7.77
N GLY A 70 -11.34 6.83 -7.46
CA GLY A 70 -12.05 8.01 -6.99
C GLY A 70 -12.30 9.04 -8.09
N GLU A 71 -13.52 9.58 -8.09
CA GLU A 71 -13.87 10.79 -8.83
C GLU A 71 -13.07 11.99 -8.31
N ASN A 72 -12.97 13.06 -9.10
CA ASN A 72 -12.38 14.31 -8.64
C ASN A 72 -13.25 14.94 -7.54
N GLY A 73 -12.62 15.38 -6.46
CA GLY A 73 -13.26 16.03 -5.31
C GLY A 73 -13.62 15.10 -4.15
N LYS A 74 -13.34 13.79 -4.25
CA LYS A 74 -13.64 12.81 -3.19
C LYS A 74 -12.37 12.25 -2.57
N GLY A 75 -12.28 12.43 -1.25
CA GLY A 75 -11.28 11.77 -0.43
C GLY A 75 -11.41 10.25 -0.51
N ARG A 76 -10.29 9.55 -0.44
CA ARG A 76 -10.23 8.09 -0.57
C ARG A 76 -9.15 7.53 0.34
N TYR A 77 -9.28 6.26 0.70
CA TYR A 77 -8.25 5.55 1.44
C TYR A 77 -7.90 4.21 0.80
N VAL A 78 -6.68 3.78 1.08
CA VAL A 78 -6.17 2.45 0.75
C VAL A 78 -5.39 1.94 1.94
N ALA A 79 -5.76 0.76 2.42
CA ALA A 79 -5.30 0.21 3.68
C ALA A 79 -4.83 -1.24 3.54
N VAL A 80 -3.76 -1.56 4.25
CA VAL A 80 -3.25 -2.91 4.48
C VAL A 80 -3.39 -3.24 5.95
N GLY A 81 -4.11 -4.31 6.27
CA GLY A 81 -4.23 -4.85 7.62
C GLY A 81 -3.32 -6.05 7.82
N LEU A 82 -2.78 -6.17 9.01
CA LEU A 82 -2.23 -7.42 9.53
C LEU A 82 -3.21 -7.98 10.54
N SER A 83 -3.53 -9.27 10.45
CA SER A 83 -4.51 -9.93 11.32
C SER A 83 -4.07 -11.33 11.77
N THR A 84 -4.61 -11.79 12.89
CA THR A 84 -4.42 -13.17 13.36
C THR A 84 -5.41 -14.17 12.78
N ASP A 85 -6.50 -13.67 12.20
CA ASP A 85 -7.55 -14.40 11.48
C ASP A 85 -7.88 -13.68 10.16
N GLU A 86 -8.89 -14.15 9.44
CA GLU A 86 -9.29 -13.59 8.14
C GLU A 86 -10.29 -12.43 8.29
N LEU A 87 -10.62 -12.03 9.52
CA LEU A 87 -11.68 -11.06 9.80
C LEU A 87 -11.10 -9.66 10.00
N MET A 88 -11.85 -8.63 9.58
CA MET A 88 -11.54 -7.22 9.87
C MET A 88 -11.89 -6.86 11.32
N GLY A 89 -11.26 -7.56 12.26
CA GLY A 89 -11.50 -7.47 13.70
C GLY A 89 -10.47 -6.61 14.40
N SER A 90 -9.62 -7.24 15.22
CA SER A 90 -8.61 -6.58 16.05
C SER A 90 -7.27 -6.53 15.32
N ASP A 91 -7.20 -5.68 14.30
CA ASP A 91 -6.11 -5.69 13.32
C ASP A 91 -5.24 -4.44 13.44
N THR A 92 -3.95 -4.59 13.11
CA THR A 92 -3.07 -3.43 12.89
C THR A 92 -3.14 -3.02 11.44
N ILE A 93 -3.55 -1.78 11.20
CA ILE A 93 -3.80 -1.24 9.87
C ILE A 93 -2.75 -0.19 9.53
N PHE A 94 -2.18 -0.28 8.33
CA PHE A 94 -1.38 0.76 7.69
C PHE A 94 -2.19 1.32 6.53
N ASP A 95 -2.47 2.61 6.56
CA ASP A 95 -3.35 3.22 5.57
C ASP A 95 -2.81 4.53 5.04
N CYS A 96 -3.19 4.82 3.80
CA CYS A 96 -3.10 6.14 3.21
C CYS A 96 -4.48 6.74 3.14
N GLU A 97 -4.59 7.96 3.62
CA GLU A 97 -5.71 8.85 3.38
C GLU A 97 -5.29 9.86 2.34
N ILE A 98 -6.04 9.91 1.25
CA ILE A 98 -5.78 10.75 0.10
C ILE A 98 -6.91 11.76 0.01
N TYR A 99 -6.53 13.03 -0.04
CA TYR A 99 -7.43 14.16 -0.14
C TYR A 99 -7.15 14.89 -1.46
N ASP A 100 -8.17 15.49 -2.06
CA ASP A 100 -8.00 16.17 -3.35
C ASP A 100 -7.49 17.62 -3.18
N ASP A 101 -7.66 18.22 -2.01
CA ASP A 101 -7.34 19.62 -1.72
C ASP A 101 -6.12 19.79 -0.78
N ARG A 102 -5.62 18.70 -0.20
CA ARG A 102 -4.50 18.72 0.76
C ARG A 102 -3.59 17.51 0.60
N GLN A 103 -2.42 17.60 1.23
CA GLN A 103 -1.47 16.50 1.26
C GLN A 103 -2.09 15.28 1.96
N GLY A 104 -1.98 14.11 1.31
CA GLY A 104 -2.39 12.84 1.89
C GLY A 104 -1.53 12.47 3.12
N VAL A 105 -2.06 11.57 3.94
CA VAL A 105 -1.43 11.12 5.19
C VAL A 105 -1.29 9.60 5.17
N VAL A 106 -0.11 9.10 5.52
CA VAL A 106 0.10 7.70 5.87
C VAL A 106 0.05 7.57 7.38
N GLY A 107 -0.67 6.59 7.91
CA GLY A 107 -0.70 6.37 9.35
C GLY A 107 -0.96 4.92 9.75
N VAL A 108 -0.90 4.72 11.06
CA VAL A 108 -1.21 3.45 11.73
C VAL A 108 -2.55 3.59 12.41
N SER A 109 -3.42 2.62 12.22
CA SER A 109 -4.73 2.54 12.86
C SER A 109 -5.01 1.14 13.37
N VAL A 110 -6.10 0.99 14.11
CA VAL A 110 -6.60 -0.29 14.61
C VAL A 110 -8.07 -0.43 14.23
N ASN A 111 -8.49 -1.65 13.92
CA ASN A 111 -9.90 -1.97 13.77
C ASN A 111 -10.45 -2.59 15.07
N ASP A 112 -11.76 -2.43 15.31
CA ASP A 112 -12.49 -3.12 16.38
C ASP A 112 -13.78 -3.81 15.87
N ARG A 113 -13.74 -4.35 14.64
CA ARG A 113 -14.87 -4.87 13.84
C ARG A 113 -15.80 -3.82 13.25
N THR A 114 -16.12 -2.77 13.99
CA THR A 114 -17.14 -1.79 13.57
C THR A 114 -16.58 -0.41 13.26
N SER A 115 -15.37 -0.13 13.72
CA SER A 115 -14.71 1.16 13.51
C SER A 115 -13.23 0.97 13.19
N ASN A 116 -12.64 2.04 12.65
CA ASN A 116 -11.21 2.19 12.49
C ASN A 116 -10.77 3.42 13.29
N SER A 117 -9.80 3.24 14.19
CA SER A 117 -9.27 4.32 15.02
C SER A 117 -7.80 4.56 14.74
N ARG A 118 -7.44 5.81 14.41
CA ARG A 118 -6.05 6.23 14.25
C ARG A 118 -5.30 6.06 15.57
N LEU A 119 -4.04 5.63 15.49
CA LEU A 119 -3.08 5.57 16.60
C LEU A 119 -2.06 6.71 16.41
N PRO A 120 -2.25 7.91 17.00
CA PRO A 120 -1.41 9.07 16.72
C PRO A 120 0.06 8.89 17.09
N GLU A 121 0.36 8.26 18.23
CA GLU A 121 1.75 8.07 18.66
C GLU A 121 2.46 7.05 17.76
N ALA A 122 1.80 5.95 17.42
CA ALA A 122 2.31 4.93 16.51
C ALA A 122 2.53 5.51 15.11
N SER A 123 1.58 6.30 14.61
CA SER A 123 1.71 6.98 13.32
C SER A 123 2.92 7.92 13.28
N ALA A 124 3.19 8.62 14.38
CA ALA A 124 4.30 9.57 14.48
C ALA A 124 5.67 8.88 14.67
N LYS A 125 5.73 7.76 15.40
CA LYS A 125 6.99 7.13 15.81
C LYS A 125 7.40 5.92 14.97
N LEU A 126 6.43 5.18 14.43
CA LEU A 126 6.71 3.95 13.70
C LEU A 126 6.95 4.19 12.22
N LEU A 127 6.43 5.28 11.65
CA LEU A 127 6.50 5.49 10.20
C LEU A 127 7.65 6.42 9.83
N SER A 128 8.37 6.06 8.78
CA SER A 128 9.40 6.92 8.18
C SER A 128 9.43 6.75 6.66
N GLY A 129 9.90 7.78 5.94
CA GLY A 129 9.98 7.74 4.47
C GLY A 129 8.62 7.51 3.78
N SER A 130 7.53 7.94 4.41
CA SER A 130 6.18 7.75 3.89
C SER A 130 5.96 8.55 2.60
N GLU A 131 5.36 7.92 1.61
CA GLU A 131 5.09 8.52 0.30
C GLU A 131 3.70 8.09 -0.20
N ILE A 132 2.95 9.06 -0.71
CA ILE A 132 1.68 8.84 -1.42
C ILE A 132 1.84 9.43 -2.81
N ARG A 133 1.50 8.66 -3.85
CA ARG A 133 1.43 9.13 -5.23
C ARG A 133 0.10 8.78 -5.87
N LYS A 134 -0.44 9.73 -6.62
CA LYS A 134 -1.62 9.61 -7.48
C LYS A 134 -1.22 10.09 -8.87
N GLU A 135 -0.81 9.15 -9.73
CA GLU A 135 -0.27 9.45 -11.06
C GLU A 135 -0.78 8.38 -12.04
N ASP A 136 -1.16 8.79 -13.25
CA ASP A 136 -1.57 7.90 -14.36
C ASP A 136 -2.64 6.86 -13.99
N GLY A 137 -3.60 7.24 -13.13
CA GLY A 137 -4.66 6.35 -12.67
C GLY A 137 -4.19 5.28 -11.67
N LEU A 138 -3.02 5.45 -11.05
CA LEU A 138 -2.50 4.59 -10.01
C LEU A 138 -2.37 5.33 -8.68
N LEU A 139 -2.87 4.72 -7.61
CA LEU A 139 -2.58 5.11 -6.24
C LEU A 139 -1.46 4.24 -5.69
N THR A 140 -0.39 4.86 -5.21
CA THR A 140 0.75 4.19 -4.58
C THR A 140 1.00 4.74 -3.19
N CYS A 141 1.19 3.82 -2.26
CA CYS A 141 1.57 4.09 -0.89
C CYS A 141 2.84 3.36 -0.53
N LYS A 142 3.73 4.04 0.18
CA LYS A 142 4.97 3.46 0.71
C LYS A 142 5.22 3.99 2.10
N THR A 143 5.80 3.15 2.95
CA THR A 143 6.36 3.58 4.23
C THR A 143 7.36 2.55 4.75
N ASN A 144 8.25 2.99 5.63
CA ASN A 144 9.08 2.13 6.45
C ASN A 144 8.49 2.10 7.86
N ILE A 145 8.28 0.89 8.39
CA ILE A 145 7.78 0.66 9.74
C ILE A 145 8.96 0.30 10.64
N MET A 146 9.21 1.13 11.65
CA MET A 146 10.29 1.04 12.63
C MET A 146 9.88 0.11 13.78
N LEU A 147 10.13 -1.18 13.63
CA LEU A 147 9.70 -2.23 14.58
C LEU A 147 10.36 -2.08 15.96
N ASP A 148 11.59 -1.57 16.01
CA ASP A 148 12.32 -1.28 17.26
C ASP A 148 11.64 -0.21 18.12
N LYS A 149 10.83 0.67 17.51
CA LYS A 149 10.14 1.77 18.20
C LYS A 149 8.84 1.33 18.88
N ILE A 150 8.31 0.15 18.60
CA ILE A 150 7.06 -0.36 19.20
C ILE A 150 7.16 -0.38 20.74
N ALA A 151 8.30 -0.79 21.30
CA ALA A 151 8.51 -0.85 22.75
C ALA A 151 8.44 0.53 23.42
N SER A 152 8.71 1.61 22.68
CA SER A 152 8.73 3.00 23.15
C SER A 152 7.38 3.72 23.12
N LEU A 153 6.34 3.06 22.60
CA LEU A 153 4.97 3.59 22.59
C LEU A 153 4.35 3.51 23.98
N ARG A 154 3.37 4.38 24.25
CA ARG A 154 2.51 4.24 25.43
C ARG A 154 1.78 2.90 25.39
N ALA A 155 1.55 2.33 26.57
CA ALA A 155 0.87 1.03 26.70
C ALA A 155 -0.50 0.99 26.00
N SER A 156 -1.23 2.11 25.99
CA SER A 156 -2.53 2.23 25.32
C SER A 156 -2.46 1.93 23.82
N GLU A 157 -1.47 2.44 23.10
CA GLU A 157 -1.31 2.16 21.66
C GLU A 157 -0.49 0.89 21.43
N ARG A 158 0.58 0.68 22.22
CA ARG A 158 1.45 -0.50 22.10
C ARG A 158 0.67 -1.81 22.14
N ASN A 159 -0.31 -1.92 23.03
CA ASN A 159 -1.11 -3.13 23.21
C ASN A 159 -2.12 -3.37 22.07
N GLN A 160 -2.36 -2.38 21.22
CA GLN A 160 -3.23 -2.48 20.05
C GLN A 160 -2.47 -2.89 18.79
N ILE A 161 -1.14 -2.79 18.80
CA ILE A 161 -0.28 -3.17 17.68
C ILE A 161 0.04 -4.66 17.76
N LEU A 162 -0.29 -5.39 16.70
CA LEU A 162 0.05 -6.78 16.56
C LEU A 162 1.56 -6.96 16.50
N ASN A 163 2.05 -7.89 17.31
CA ASN A 163 3.45 -8.28 17.28
C ASN A 163 3.76 -9.11 16.03
N ILE A 164 4.43 -8.48 15.06
CA ILE A 164 4.77 -9.09 13.77
C ILE A 164 5.80 -10.22 13.92
N GLY A 165 6.78 -10.08 14.82
CA GLY A 165 7.72 -11.13 15.27
C GLY A 165 8.04 -12.25 14.28
N ASN A 166 7.87 -13.50 14.73
CA ASN A 166 7.89 -14.72 13.91
C ASN A 166 6.46 -15.27 13.69
N ARG A 167 5.44 -14.42 13.84
CA ARG A 167 4.05 -14.86 13.73
C ARG A 167 3.69 -15.08 12.27
N ARG A 168 2.74 -15.99 12.07
CA ARG A 168 2.03 -16.16 10.82
C ARG A 168 0.71 -15.40 10.91
N LEU A 169 0.49 -14.47 9.99
CA LEU A 169 -0.61 -13.50 9.99
C LEU A 169 -1.34 -13.54 8.65
N HIS A 170 -2.62 -13.17 8.64
CA HIS A 170 -3.29 -12.81 7.39
C HIS A 170 -2.96 -11.37 7.03
N MET A 171 -2.94 -11.09 5.74
CA MET A 171 -2.89 -9.74 5.22
C MET A 171 -4.27 -9.39 4.64
N LEU A 172 -4.80 -8.25 5.06
CA LEU A 172 -6.08 -7.73 4.62
C LEU A 172 -5.81 -6.51 3.73
N PHE A 173 -6.61 -6.30 2.71
CA PHE A 173 -6.55 -5.12 1.87
C PHE A 173 -7.94 -4.52 1.69
N ALA A 174 -8.06 -3.23 2.02
CA ALA A 174 -9.31 -2.49 1.86
C ALA A 174 -9.05 -1.16 1.17
N LYS A 175 -10.01 -0.72 0.36
CA LYS A 175 -10.02 0.60 -0.24
C LYS A 175 -11.44 1.15 -0.27
N GLY A 176 -11.56 2.46 -0.11
CA GLY A 176 -12.86 3.10 0.00
C GLY A 176 -12.79 4.62 -0.03
N PHE A 177 -13.93 5.24 0.21
CA PHE A 177 -14.09 6.69 0.20
C PHE A 177 -13.98 7.26 1.61
N MET A 178 -13.68 8.55 1.70
CA MET A 178 -13.72 9.33 2.93
C MET A 178 -15.02 10.14 2.95
N ASP A 179 -15.56 10.39 4.13
CA ASP A 179 -16.67 11.33 4.30
C ASP A 179 -16.20 12.76 3.99
N GLU A 180 -16.96 13.47 3.16
CA GLU A 180 -16.58 14.81 2.68
C GLU A 180 -16.57 15.87 3.80
N LYS A 181 -17.28 15.65 4.91
CA LYS A 181 -17.39 16.62 6.01
C LYS A 181 -16.44 16.29 7.15
N SER A 182 -16.46 15.05 7.63
CA SER A 182 -15.63 14.64 8.77
C SER A 182 -14.20 14.27 8.37
N ASN A 183 -13.95 13.99 7.08
CA ASN A 183 -12.71 13.36 6.61
C ASN A 183 -12.42 12.02 7.29
N GLU A 184 -13.46 11.33 7.77
CA GLU A 184 -13.32 9.98 8.31
C GLU A 184 -13.48 8.95 7.20
N LYS A 185 -12.86 7.78 7.36
CA LYS A 185 -13.00 6.67 6.42
C LYS A 185 -14.44 6.16 6.46
N LEU A 186 -15.09 6.10 5.31
CA LEU A 186 -16.34 5.34 5.19
C LEU A 186 -16.02 3.85 5.22
N ILE A 187 -16.97 3.04 5.69
CA ILE A 187 -16.85 1.58 5.61
C ILE A 187 -16.57 1.17 4.16
N HIS A 188 -15.67 0.20 3.96
CA HIS A 188 -15.44 -0.38 2.64
C HIS A 188 -16.73 -1.01 2.10
N SER A 189 -16.75 -1.39 0.82
CA SER A 189 -17.94 -2.03 0.27
C SER A 189 -18.27 -3.31 1.03
N MET A 190 -19.56 -3.51 1.35
CA MET A 190 -20.12 -4.76 1.87
C MET A 190 -20.75 -5.62 0.74
N LYS A 191 -20.61 -5.17 -0.51
CA LYS A 191 -21.06 -5.89 -1.70
C LYS A 191 -19.85 -6.23 -2.56
N SER A 192 -19.84 -7.44 -3.10
CA SER A 192 -18.80 -7.92 -4.01
C SER A 192 -18.56 -6.94 -5.16
N GLY A 193 -17.30 -6.80 -5.56
CA GLY A 193 -16.88 -5.85 -6.60
C GLY A 193 -15.52 -5.22 -6.30
N LYS A 194 -15.18 -4.17 -7.06
CA LYS A 194 -13.83 -3.56 -7.02
C LYS A 194 -13.43 -2.93 -5.68
N LEU A 195 -14.41 -2.47 -4.89
CA LEU A 195 -14.17 -1.85 -3.57
C LEU A 195 -14.40 -2.83 -2.41
N PHE A 196 -14.68 -4.09 -2.73
CA PHE A 196 -14.83 -5.13 -1.75
C PHE A 196 -13.43 -5.60 -1.29
N PRO A 197 -13.21 -5.79 0.02
CA PRO A 197 -11.90 -6.07 0.55
C PRO A 197 -11.40 -7.46 0.16
N TRP A 198 -10.08 -7.60 0.17
CA TRP A 198 -9.37 -8.85 -0.08
C TRP A 198 -8.69 -9.34 1.20
N SER A 199 -8.59 -10.65 1.37
CA SER A 199 -7.86 -11.31 2.45
C SER A 199 -6.99 -12.44 1.90
N THR A 200 -5.80 -12.63 2.45
CA THR A 200 -5.00 -13.83 2.18
C THR A 200 -5.60 -15.03 2.91
N LEU A 201 -5.79 -16.16 2.24
CA LEU A 201 -6.21 -17.41 2.87
C LEU A 201 -5.02 -18.09 3.56
N GLU A 202 -3.86 -18.02 2.92
CA GLU A 202 -2.62 -18.47 3.56
C GLU A 202 -2.07 -17.40 4.51
N LYS A 203 -1.52 -17.85 5.64
CA LYS A 203 -0.84 -16.95 6.57
C LYS A 203 0.57 -16.64 6.09
N ILE A 204 0.88 -15.36 5.97
CA ILE A 204 2.21 -14.86 5.63
C ILE A 204 3.11 -14.81 6.86
N ARG A 205 4.42 -14.86 6.64
CA ARG A 205 5.44 -14.57 7.64
C ARG A 205 6.29 -13.40 7.19
N ILE A 206 6.40 -12.37 8.03
CA ILE A 206 7.25 -11.21 7.77
C ILE A 206 8.62 -11.45 8.42
N CYS A 207 9.60 -11.85 7.62
CA CYS A 207 10.94 -12.20 8.06
C CYS A 207 12.01 -11.58 7.15
N ASP A 208 13.23 -11.45 7.67
CA ASP A 208 14.40 -10.96 6.92
C ASP A 208 15.11 -12.14 6.24
N SER A 209 15.67 -13.04 7.04
CA SER A 209 16.42 -14.22 6.56
C SER A 209 15.62 -15.51 6.77
N CYS A 210 14.52 -15.70 6.04
CA CYS A 210 13.80 -16.97 5.99
C CYS A 210 13.28 -17.27 4.58
N THR A 211 12.79 -18.49 4.35
CA THR A 211 12.23 -18.93 3.05
C THR A 211 11.09 -18.03 2.56
N ASP A 212 10.38 -17.41 3.49
CA ASP A 212 9.18 -16.61 3.20
C ASP A 212 9.53 -15.14 2.92
N SER A 213 10.81 -14.72 3.00
CA SER A 213 11.20 -13.31 2.84
C SER A 213 10.99 -12.75 1.43
N ARG A 214 10.73 -13.64 0.47
CA ARG A 214 10.41 -13.33 -0.94
C ARG A 214 9.20 -14.13 -1.43
N VAL A 215 8.30 -14.53 -0.53
CA VAL A 215 7.13 -15.33 -0.91
C VAL A 215 6.21 -14.56 -1.86
N ILE A 216 5.60 -15.26 -2.81
CA ILE A 216 4.49 -14.75 -3.63
C ILE A 216 3.22 -15.47 -3.17
N VAL A 217 2.32 -14.71 -2.54
CA VAL A 217 1.05 -15.20 -2.02
C VAL A 217 0.05 -15.34 -3.14
N ARG A 218 -0.62 -16.50 -3.23
CA ARG A 218 -1.56 -16.83 -4.31
C ARG A 218 -2.93 -17.26 -3.81
N GLU A 219 -3.04 -17.70 -2.56
CA GLU A 219 -4.31 -18.11 -1.98
C GLU A 219 -4.96 -16.92 -1.27
N MET A 220 -6.10 -16.48 -1.79
CA MET A 220 -6.79 -15.27 -1.34
C MET A 220 -8.27 -15.31 -1.70
N GLU A 221 -9.06 -14.51 -1.00
CA GLU A 221 -10.48 -14.35 -1.29
C GLU A 221 -10.95 -12.92 -1.07
N GLN A 222 -12.15 -12.66 -1.60
CA GLN A 222 -12.92 -11.48 -1.30
C GLN A 222 -13.77 -11.75 -0.06
N TYR A 223 -13.52 -11.00 1.01
CA TYR A 223 -14.08 -11.25 2.35
C TYR A 223 -15.59 -11.00 2.42
N THR A 224 -16.41 -12.00 2.75
CA THR A 224 -17.87 -11.85 3.00
C THR A 224 -18.22 -11.44 4.41
#